data_AF-A0A2N0PEA2-F1
#
_entry.id   AF-A0A2N0PEA2-F1
#
_cell.length_a   1.000
_cell.length_b   1.000
_cell.length_c   1.000
_cell.angle_alpha   90.00
_cell.angle_beta   90.00
_cell.angle_gamma   90.00
#
_symmetry.space_group_name_H-M   'P 1'
#
loop_
_entity.id
_entity.type
_entity.pdbx_description
1 polymer ?
#
loop_
_entity_poly.entity_id
_entity_poly.type
_entity_poly.pdbx_seq_one_letter_code
_entity_poly.pdbx_strand_id
1 'polypeptide(L)'
;MFSFTNRNDLKTAKVGYIINVHYNSAIYCNQICGPVFGGGHDLLQDNNGDWKSNNSYSYPKINIPQGYSVSGYNIFYVENYEVFQVTKK
;
A
#
# COMPACT_ATOMS: atom_id res chain seq x y z
N MET A 1 4.06 3.60 5.49
CA MET A 1 2.65 3.30 5.22
C MET A 1 1.91 3.14 6.54
N PHE A 2 0.63 3.50 6.62
CA PHE A 2 -0.18 3.27 7.82
C PHE A 2 -1.56 2.74 7.42
N SER A 3 -2.22 2.07 8.36
CA SER A 3 -3.55 1.50 8.17
C SER A 3 -4.41 1.72 9.41
N PHE A 4 -5.70 1.90 9.23
CA PHE A 4 -6.69 1.83 10.31
C PHE A 4 -7.74 0.80 9.91
N THR A 5 -8.02 -0.18 10.78
CA THR A 5 -9.14 -1.09 10.54
C THR A 5 -10.48 -0.46 10.94
N ASN A 6 -10.44 0.59 11.77
CA ASN A 6 -11.58 1.44 12.08
C ASN A 6 -11.15 2.91 12.08
N ARG A 7 -11.67 3.71 11.14
CA ARG A 7 -11.33 5.14 11.02
C ARG A 7 -11.69 5.98 12.25
N ASN A 8 -12.63 5.50 13.07
CA ASN A 8 -13.08 6.18 14.28
C ASN A 8 -12.30 5.73 15.54
N ASP A 9 -11.45 4.71 15.45
CA ASP A 9 -10.65 4.21 16.57
C ASP A 9 -9.15 4.22 16.22
N LEU A 10 -8.46 5.26 16.69
CA LEU A 10 -7.02 5.46 16.47
C LEU A 10 -6.16 4.34 17.07
N LYS A 11 -6.66 3.56 18.04
CA LYS A 11 -5.91 2.42 18.60
C LYS A 11 -5.76 1.28 17.59
N THR A 12 -6.58 1.28 16.54
CA THR A 12 -6.46 0.32 15.43
C THR A 12 -5.38 0.70 14.41
N ALA A 13 -4.74 1.86 14.60
CA ALA A 13 -3.67 2.31 13.73
C ALA A 13 -2.47 1.37 13.80
N LYS A 14 -1.96 0.98 12.64
CA LYS A 14 -0.64 0.38 12.50
C LYS A 14 0.21 1.25 11.59
N VAL A 15 1.45 1.50 12.00
CA VAL A 15 2.43 2.26 11.23
C VAL A 15 3.53 1.31 10.80
N GLY A 16 3.79 1.29 9.51
CA GLY A 16 4.85 0.50 8.88
C GLY A 16 5.87 1.42 8.27
N TYR A 17 7.07 1.43 8.84
CA TYR A 17 8.23 2.10 8.26
C TYR A 17 8.88 1.22 7.21
N ILE A 18 9.58 1.86 6.26
CA ILE A 18 10.36 1.14 5.27
C ILE A 18 11.47 0.35 5.98
N ILE A 19 11.64 -0.91 5.61
CA ILE A 19 12.78 -1.71 6.06
C ILE A 19 14.01 -1.16 5.33
N ASN A 20 15.03 -0.76 6.10
CA ASN A 20 16.11 0.10 5.61
C ASN A 20 16.79 -0.38 4.33
N VAL A 21 16.94 -1.70 4.12
CA VAL A 21 17.57 -2.26 2.91
C VAL A 21 16.76 -2.02 1.62
N HIS A 22 15.46 -1.70 1.72
CA HIS A 22 14.56 -1.51 0.59
C HIS A 22 14.23 -0.03 0.27
N TYR A 23 14.98 0.92 0.85
CA TYR A 23 14.70 2.36 0.74
C TYR A 23 14.60 2.89 -0.71
N ASN A 24 15.41 2.34 -1.64
CA ASN A 24 15.44 2.76 -3.04
C ASN A 24 14.14 2.47 -3.81
N SER A 25 13.30 1.57 -3.30
CA SER A 25 12.02 1.18 -3.92
C SER A 25 10.86 1.35 -2.94
N ALA A 26 10.98 2.31 -2.01
CA ALA A 26 9.95 2.57 -1.02
C ALA A 26 8.63 3.01 -1.66
N ILE A 27 8.69 3.94 -2.62
CA ILE A 27 7.56 4.39 -3.44
C ILE A 27 8.07 4.63 -4.86
N TYR A 28 7.37 4.11 -5.86
CA TYR A 28 7.68 4.36 -7.26
C TYR A 28 6.44 4.23 -8.14
N CYS A 29 6.57 4.65 -9.40
CA CYS A 29 5.58 4.41 -10.45
C CYS A 29 6.28 3.64 -11.58
N ASN A 30 5.55 2.79 -12.30
CA ASN A 30 6.02 2.21 -13.55
C ASN A 30 4.98 2.46 -14.66
N GLN A 31 5.28 2.16 -15.92
CA GLN A 31 4.35 2.43 -17.03
C GLN A 31 3.12 1.51 -17.08
N ILE A 32 3.17 0.38 -16.38
CA ILE A 32 2.14 -0.67 -16.35
C ILE A 32 1.39 -0.71 -15.01
N CYS A 33 1.58 0.25 -14.11
CA CYS A 33 0.86 0.34 -12.86
C CYS A 33 0.73 1.80 -12.40
N GLY A 34 -0.20 2.04 -11.48
CA GLY A 34 -0.33 3.31 -10.79
C GLY A 34 0.74 3.47 -9.69
N PRO A 35 0.40 4.02 -8.52
CA PRO A 35 1.34 4.11 -7.41
C PRO A 35 1.72 2.71 -6.89
N VAL A 36 3.01 2.51 -6.62
CA VAL A 36 3.54 1.31 -5.95
C VAL A 36 4.24 1.71 -4.66
N PHE A 37 3.96 0.96 -3.61
CA PHE A 37 4.61 1.06 -2.32
C PHE A 37 5.37 -0.23 -2.05
N GLY A 38 6.69 -0.12 -1.90
CA GLY A 38 7.60 -1.21 -1.61
C GLY A 38 8.06 -1.99 -2.85
N GLY A 39 9.34 -2.35 -2.88
CA GLY A 39 9.98 -3.04 -4.01
C GLY A 39 9.48 -4.47 -4.23
N GLY A 40 8.75 -5.03 -3.25
CA GLY A 40 8.10 -6.33 -3.33
C GLY A 40 6.63 -6.25 -3.73
N HIS A 41 6.18 -5.08 -4.19
CA HIS A 41 4.78 -4.81 -4.50
C HIS A 41 3.88 -4.99 -3.27
N ASP A 42 4.33 -4.49 -2.11
CA ASP A 42 3.59 -4.59 -0.84
C ASP A 42 2.17 -4.01 -0.99
N LEU A 43 2.02 -2.92 -1.74
CA LEU A 43 0.75 -2.34 -2.18
C LEU A 43 0.93 -1.67 -3.54
N LEU A 44 0.03 -1.91 -4.49
CA LEU A 44 -0.04 -1.17 -5.75
C LEU A 44 -1.46 -1.02 -6.28
N GLN A 45 -1.64 -0.09 -7.20
CA GLN A 45 -2.72 -0.11 -8.17
C GLN A 45 -2.20 -0.68 -9.50
N ASP A 46 -2.78 -1.75 -10.01
CA ASP A 46 -2.36 -2.38 -11.27
C ASP A 46 -2.97 -1.66 -12.49
N ASN A 47 -2.53 -1.99 -13.71
CA ASN A 47 -3.00 -1.36 -14.96
C ASN A 47 -4.51 -1.50 -15.21
N ASN A 48 -5.14 -2.52 -14.63
CA ASN A 48 -6.57 -2.76 -14.74
C ASN A 48 -7.39 -1.94 -13.72
N GLY A 49 -6.72 -1.12 -12.91
CA GLY A 49 -7.34 -0.28 -11.87
C GLY A 49 -7.51 -0.98 -10.52
N ASP A 50 -7.27 -2.29 -10.44
CA ASP A 50 -7.39 -3.04 -9.18
C ASP A 50 -6.28 -2.66 -8.21
N TRP A 51 -6.64 -2.60 -6.92
CA TRP A 51 -5.66 -2.50 -5.85
C TRP A 51 -5.24 -3.90 -5.40
N LYS A 52 -3.92 -4.09 -5.33
CA LYS A 52 -3.27 -5.36 -5.03
C LYS A 52 -2.30 -5.20 -3.87
N SER A 53 -2.26 -6.18 -2.99
CA SER A 53 -1.24 -6.29 -1.95
C SER A 53 -0.55 -7.64 -2.01
N ASN A 54 0.74 -7.64 -1.71
CA ASN A 54 1.55 -8.84 -1.59
C ASN A 54 1.96 -9.05 -0.12
N ASN A 55 2.65 -10.15 0.15
CA ASN A 55 3.35 -10.35 1.41
C ASN A 55 4.30 -9.19 1.70
N SER A 56 4.42 -8.90 3.00
CA SER A 56 5.35 -7.92 3.55
C SER A 56 6.78 -8.20 3.07
N TYR A 57 7.37 -7.22 2.38
CA TYR A 57 8.73 -7.24 1.86
C TYR A 57 9.46 -5.96 2.21
N SER A 58 8.98 -4.79 1.76
CA SER A 58 9.60 -3.50 2.06
C SER A 58 9.00 -2.82 3.29
N TYR A 59 7.73 -3.08 3.59
CA TYR A 59 7.05 -2.58 4.78
C TYR A 59 6.63 -3.74 5.68
N PRO A 60 6.63 -3.58 7.03
CA PRO A 60 6.12 -4.61 7.92
C PRO A 60 4.60 -4.80 7.72
N LYS A 61 4.07 -5.92 8.21
CA LYS A 61 2.63 -6.20 8.14
C LYS A 61 1.82 -5.14 8.91
N ILE A 62 1.05 -4.36 8.17
CA ILE A 62 0.14 -3.33 8.70
C ILE A 62 -1.31 -3.62 8.30
N ASN A 63 -1.78 -4.87 8.38
CA ASN A 63 -3.20 -5.21 8.16
C ASN A 63 -3.82 -4.63 6.87
N ILE A 64 -3.08 -4.62 5.75
CA ILE A 64 -3.64 -4.25 4.44
C ILE A 64 -4.78 -5.23 4.12
N PRO A 65 -5.93 -4.76 3.60
CA PRO A 65 -7.03 -5.65 3.25
C PRO A 65 -6.59 -6.82 2.36
N GLN A 66 -7.03 -8.01 2.73
CA GLN A 66 -6.82 -9.24 1.98
C GLN A 66 -8.19 -9.71 1.49
N GLY A 67 -8.59 -9.26 0.30
CA GLY A 67 -9.85 -9.67 -0.31
C GLY A 67 -9.75 -11.10 -0.86
N TYR A 68 -9.62 -11.25 -2.17
CA TYR A 68 -9.44 -12.56 -2.81
C TYR A 68 -8.04 -12.71 -3.40
N SER A 69 -7.53 -13.93 -3.49
CA SER A 69 -6.16 -14.19 -3.95
C SER A 69 -6.10 -14.60 -5.41
N VAL A 70 -5.27 -13.93 -6.21
CA VAL A 70 -4.99 -14.26 -7.61
C VAL A 70 -3.50 -14.15 -7.87
N SER A 71 -2.88 -15.22 -8.38
CA SER A 71 -1.46 -15.25 -8.77
C SER A 71 -0.49 -14.74 -7.69
N GLY A 72 -0.77 -15.04 -6.42
CA GLY A 72 0.07 -14.64 -5.28
C GLY A 72 -0.19 -13.23 -4.73
N TYR A 73 -1.10 -12.46 -5.34
CA TYR A 73 -1.55 -11.17 -4.84
C TYR A 73 -2.92 -11.28 -4.17
N ASN A 74 -3.19 -10.43 -3.18
CA ASN A 74 -4.52 -10.20 -2.66
C ASN A 74 -5.13 -8.98 -3.35
N ILE A 75 -6.30 -9.14 -3.94
CA ILE A 75 -7.05 -8.06 -4.59
C ILE A 75 -8.18 -7.63 -3.67
N PHE A 76 -8.36 -6.32 -3.50
CA PHE A 76 -9.40 -5.76 -2.66
C PHE A 76 -10.01 -4.51 -3.31
N TYR A 77 -11.29 -4.27 -3.03
CA TYR A 77 -12.00 -3.11 -3.55
C TYR A 77 -11.58 -1.84 -2.81
N VAL A 78 -11.28 -0.80 -3.57
CA VAL A 78 -11.01 0.55 -3.07
C VAL A 78 -12.10 1.46 -3.61
N GLU A 79 -12.88 2.05 -2.70
CA GLU A 79 -13.96 2.97 -3.06
C GLU A 79 -13.42 4.29 -3.59
N ASN A 80 -12.38 4.83 -2.93
CA ASN A 80 -11.73 6.11 -3.26
C ASN A 80 -10.24 6.07 -2.90
N TYR A 81 -9.42 6.82 -3.64
CA TYR A 81 -8.07 7.17 -3.23
C TYR A 81 -7.82 8.65 -3.52
N GLU A 82 -7.13 9.34 -2.60
CA GLU A 82 -6.92 10.78 -2.67
C GLU A 82 -5.43 11.09 -2.45
N VAL A 83 -4.91 12.07 -3.18
CA VAL A 83 -3.52 12.53 -3.06
C VAL A 83 -3.54 13.95 -2.51
N PHE A 84 -2.91 14.14 -1.35
CA PHE A 84 -2.81 15.43 -0.70
C PHE A 84 -1.38 15.93 -0.70
N GLN A 85 -1.19 17.22 -0.94
CA GLN A 85 0.09 17.90 -0.80
C GLN A 85 0.00 18.87 0.37
N VAL A 86 1.00 18.84 1.25
CA VAL A 86 1.17 19.83 2.33
C VAL A 86 2.14 20.90 1.85
N THR A 87 1.69 22.15 1.72
CA THR A 87 2.53 23.30 1.38
C THR A 87 2.72 24.21 2.60
N LYS A 88 3.89 24.84 2.70
CA LYS A 88 4.06 25.98 3.60
C LYS A 88 3.43 27.20 2.93
N LYS A 89 2.87 28.09 3.75
CA LYS A 89 2.44 29.42 3.28
C LYS A 89 3.65 30.29 2.97
#